data_AF-A0A5B8MEE5-F1
#
_entry.id   AF-A0A5B8MEE5-F1
#
_cell.length_a   1.000
_cell.length_b   1.000
_cell.length_c   1.000
_cell.angle_alpha   90.00
_cell.angle_beta   90.00
_cell.angle_gamma   90.00
#
_symmetry.space_group_name_H-M   'P 1'
#
loop_
_entity.id
_entity.type
_entity.pdbx_description
1 polymer ?
#
loop_
_entity_poly.entity_id
_entity_poly.type
_entity_poly.pdbx_seq_one_letter_code
_entity_poly.pdbx_strand_id
1 'polypeptide(L)'
;MTAASRGRLAWWWTLLLLARASSAESLKRYVEISKDGTSFSLDGKDFYVHGFNQPQMMTHAADESGRGKILEVLGDAELHGFNVMRMWAFNDGHSQWNSLQLYPGVFDEKVFRALDYVLHESRRHKIRVLLSLTNHWNEYGGTNQYVQWAKASANASQQGGSSSFGPDAFYSSVECRRLYKNFVAAVLERRNVYTGIAYKDDDYIFGWDLINEPRAESAPALQAWIEEMAGFVKSIDKKHLVTSGSEGFFGKSTPDLTRYNPGSWASAHGVDFVRNHDIPDIDFGVFHLYADLYLNSCEMDCALRFSEDYVQAHLTSGLRKPILLEEVGKKGEGRDEYLEVVLRKMHDDHIGGGYGAGTVIWQLSPSNFSDVDSFAIYLPEHESTSSLVKSFGVRVALRMASAFHNGMAVVGWMRQIVTDKIRNFYGNRFWAQHILPAGSNPSVASFSNETSDPVLP
;
A
#
# COMPACT_ATOMS: atom_id res chain seq x y z
N MET A 1 -24.26 -47.47 -35.57
CA MET A 1 -23.55 -46.27 -35.05
C MET A 1 -22.15 -46.25 -35.65
N THR A 2 -21.85 -45.24 -36.47
CA THR A 2 -20.62 -45.13 -37.27
C THR A 2 -19.42 -44.75 -36.39
N ALA A 3 -18.20 -45.05 -36.83
CA ALA A 3 -16.95 -44.76 -36.11
C ALA A 3 -16.79 -43.28 -35.69
N ALA A 4 -17.49 -42.37 -36.38
CA ALA A 4 -17.56 -40.94 -36.04
C ALA A 4 -18.27 -40.63 -34.70
N SER A 5 -19.12 -41.53 -34.19
CA SER A 5 -19.82 -41.33 -32.91
C SER A 5 -19.00 -41.81 -31.69
N ARG A 6 -18.01 -42.70 -31.89
CA ARG A 6 -17.12 -43.16 -30.81
C ARG A 6 -16.02 -42.13 -30.49
N GLY A 7 -15.55 -41.39 -31.50
CA GLY A 7 -14.60 -40.30 -31.30
C GLY A 7 -15.19 -39.16 -30.47
N ARG A 8 -16.42 -38.72 -30.77
CA ARG A 8 -17.03 -37.58 -30.06
C ARG A 8 -17.25 -37.85 -28.58
N LEU A 9 -17.68 -39.06 -28.18
CA LEU A 9 -17.85 -39.40 -26.76
C LEU A 9 -16.53 -39.35 -25.98
N ALA A 10 -15.41 -39.80 -26.55
CA ALA A 10 -14.11 -39.73 -25.87
C ALA A 10 -13.65 -38.29 -25.60
N TRP A 11 -13.94 -37.34 -26.50
CA TRP A 11 -13.64 -35.92 -26.31
C TRP A 11 -14.46 -35.27 -25.18
N TRP A 12 -15.73 -35.66 -25.03
CA TRP A 12 -16.58 -35.16 -23.94
C TRP A 12 -16.11 -35.67 -22.57
N TRP A 13 -15.62 -36.91 -22.47
CA TRP A 13 -15.07 -37.45 -21.22
C TRP A 13 -13.73 -36.81 -20.84
N THR A 14 -12.86 -36.47 -21.80
CA THR A 14 -11.61 -35.74 -21.52
C THR A 14 -11.87 -34.29 -21.10
N LEU A 15 -12.85 -33.61 -21.71
CA LEU A 15 -13.30 -32.27 -21.28
C LEU A 15 -13.98 -32.28 -19.90
N LEU A 16 -14.73 -33.33 -19.56
CA LEU A 16 -15.32 -33.50 -18.22
C LEU A 16 -14.29 -33.89 -17.16
N LEU A 17 -13.22 -34.60 -17.51
CA LEU A 17 -12.09 -34.87 -16.60
C LEU A 17 -11.20 -33.63 -16.40
N LEU A 18 -11.02 -32.80 -17.43
CA LEU A 18 -10.37 -31.48 -17.31
C LEU A 18 -11.24 -30.46 -16.55
N ALA A 19 -12.57 -30.52 -16.69
CA ALA A 19 -13.50 -29.68 -15.93
C ALA A 19 -13.74 -30.17 -14.49
N ARG A 20 -13.44 -31.44 -14.18
CA ARG A 20 -13.45 -31.98 -12.80
C ARG A 20 -12.10 -31.86 -12.08
N ALA A 21 -11.03 -31.58 -12.81
CA ALA A 21 -9.73 -31.20 -12.23
C ALA A 21 -9.62 -29.70 -11.89
N SER A 22 -10.63 -28.90 -12.25
CA SER A 22 -10.68 -27.46 -11.92
C SER A 22 -11.50 -27.15 -10.66
N SER A 23 -11.69 -28.11 -9.76
CA SER A 23 -11.72 -27.77 -8.33
C SER A 23 -10.27 -27.64 -7.85
N ALA A 24 -9.50 -26.80 -8.53
CA ALA A 24 -8.32 -26.24 -7.92
C ALA A 24 -8.88 -25.40 -6.77
N GLU A 25 -8.79 -25.93 -5.56
CA GLU A 25 -8.62 -25.11 -4.37
C GLU A 25 -7.70 -23.98 -4.81
N SER A 26 -8.24 -22.75 -4.93
CA SER A 26 -7.50 -21.66 -5.55
C SER A 26 -6.20 -21.55 -4.76
N LEU A 27 -5.07 -21.88 -5.40
CA LEU A 27 -3.79 -21.92 -4.72
C LEU A 27 -3.62 -20.56 -4.05
N LYS A 28 -3.61 -20.51 -2.71
CA LYS A 28 -3.54 -19.25 -1.98
C LYS A 28 -2.27 -18.52 -2.38
N ARG A 29 -2.38 -17.23 -2.69
CA ARG A 29 -1.28 -16.43 -3.26
C ARG A 29 -0.92 -15.29 -2.32
N TYR A 30 0.03 -15.52 -1.44
CA TYR A 30 0.58 -14.48 -0.57
C TYR A 30 1.57 -13.61 -1.36
N VAL A 31 1.64 -12.33 -1.01
CA VAL A 31 2.75 -11.49 -1.45
C VAL A 31 3.95 -11.83 -0.56
N GLU A 32 5.09 -12.06 -1.18
CA GLU A 32 6.33 -12.47 -0.54
C GLU A 32 7.45 -11.50 -0.91
N ILE A 33 8.57 -11.55 -0.20
CA ILE A 33 9.80 -10.89 -0.62
C ILE A 33 10.40 -11.66 -1.82
N SER A 34 10.86 -10.94 -2.84
CA SER A 34 11.53 -11.53 -4.00
C SER A 34 12.78 -12.32 -3.59
N LYS A 35 13.21 -13.26 -4.43
CA LYS A 35 14.37 -14.12 -4.13
C LYS A 35 15.69 -13.35 -3.95
N ASP A 36 15.82 -12.22 -4.62
CA ASP A 36 16.96 -11.31 -4.50
C ASP A 36 16.81 -10.30 -3.34
N GLY A 37 15.65 -10.26 -2.67
CA GLY A 37 15.42 -9.44 -1.48
C GLY A 37 15.15 -7.96 -1.75
N THR A 38 15.01 -7.54 -3.01
CA THR A 38 14.91 -6.13 -3.39
C THR A 38 13.50 -5.66 -3.69
N SER A 39 12.57 -6.56 -4.02
CA SER A 39 11.18 -6.22 -4.35
C SER A 39 10.16 -7.19 -3.73
N PHE A 40 8.88 -6.99 -4.03
CA PHE A 40 7.84 -7.98 -3.70
C PHE A 40 7.58 -8.93 -4.88
N SER A 41 7.09 -10.12 -4.53
CA SER A 41 6.72 -11.17 -5.48
C SER A 41 5.31 -11.70 -5.19
N LEU A 42 4.55 -11.96 -6.24
CA LEU A 42 3.28 -12.67 -6.19
C LEU A 42 3.31 -13.82 -7.20
N ASP A 43 3.20 -15.07 -6.72
CA ASP A 43 3.43 -16.29 -7.50
C ASP A 43 4.80 -16.32 -8.22
N GLY A 44 5.84 -15.82 -7.57
CA GLY A 44 7.18 -15.74 -8.13
C GLY A 44 7.33 -14.72 -9.26
N LYS A 45 6.36 -13.82 -9.43
CA LYS A 45 6.40 -12.70 -10.39
C LYS A 45 6.53 -11.39 -9.65
N ASP A 46 7.20 -10.44 -10.27
CA ASP A 46 7.36 -9.09 -9.76
C ASP A 46 6.02 -8.45 -9.38
N PHE A 47 5.97 -7.85 -8.19
CA PHE A 47 4.80 -7.19 -7.64
C PHE A 47 5.19 -5.78 -7.18
N TYR A 48 4.93 -4.77 -8.01
CA TYR A 48 5.14 -3.37 -7.65
C TYR A 48 3.86 -2.79 -7.08
N VAL A 49 3.93 -2.14 -5.91
CA VAL A 49 2.76 -1.56 -5.26
C VAL A 49 2.38 -0.24 -5.93
N HIS A 50 1.18 -0.22 -6.53
CA HIS A 50 0.48 1.02 -6.85
C HIS A 50 -0.73 1.09 -5.94
N GLY A 51 -0.58 1.81 -4.83
CA GLY A 51 -1.55 1.79 -3.75
C GLY A 51 -2.16 3.14 -3.41
N PHE A 52 -3.15 3.08 -2.54
CA PHE A 52 -3.81 4.25 -1.95
C PHE A 52 -4.10 3.99 -0.47
N ASN A 53 -4.11 5.07 0.31
CA ASN A 53 -4.62 5.06 1.67
C ASN A 53 -6.12 5.35 1.65
N GLN A 54 -6.86 4.60 2.45
CA GLN A 54 -8.21 4.97 2.87
C GLN A 54 -8.42 4.45 4.31
N PRO A 55 -8.02 5.23 5.33
CA PRO A 55 -8.00 4.78 6.72
C PRO A 55 -9.39 4.49 7.31
N GLN A 56 -10.43 5.19 6.85
CA GLN A 56 -11.77 5.16 7.46
C GLN A 56 -12.70 4.08 6.87
N MET A 57 -12.21 3.19 6.01
CA MET A 57 -13.04 2.16 5.34
C MET A 57 -13.88 1.34 6.32
N MET A 58 -13.28 0.86 7.43
CA MET A 58 -13.99 0.06 8.43
C MET A 58 -15.09 0.84 9.14
N THR A 59 -14.79 2.06 9.61
CA THR A 59 -15.72 2.85 10.43
C THR A 59 -16.91 3.34 9.63
N HIS A 60 -16.72 3.64 8.34
CA HIS A 60 -17.85 3.93 7.45
C HIS A 60 -18.64 2.68 7.06
N ALA A 61 -17.98 1.55 6.77
CA ALA A 61 -18.68 0.30 6.40
C ALA A 61 -19.57 -0.28 7.52
N ALA A 62 -19.34 0.15 8.77
CA ALA A 62 -20.16 -0.24 9.92
C ALA A 62 -21.60 0.26 9.78
N ASP A 63 -21.81 1.40 9.13
CA ASP A 63 -23.13 1.91 8.82
C ASP A 63 -23.55 1.50 7.40
N GLU A 64 -24.80 1.06 7.24
CA GLU A 64 -25.30 0.56 5.95
C GLU A 64 -25.20 1.63 4.84
N SER A 65 -25.44 2.89 5.21
CA SER A 65 -25.30 4.03 4.30
C SER A 65 -23.85 4.29 3.88
N GLY A 66 -22.86 3.85 4.66
CA GLY A 66 -21.44 3.97 4.35
C GLY A 66 -20.91 2.88 3.41
N ARG A 67 -21.61 1.75 3.27
CA ARG A 67 -21.15 0.64 2.44
C ARG A 67 -21.08 0.98 0.95
N GLY A 68 -22.02 1.77 0.44
CA GLY A 68 -21.96 2.25 -0.94
C GLY A 68 -20.72 3.10 -1.22
N LYS A 69 -20.29 3.90 -0.24
CA LYS A 69 -19.12 4.78 -0.35
C LYS A 69 -17.81 4.00 -0.39
N ILE A 70 -17.68 2.92 0.38
CA ILE A 70 -16.48 2.09 0.31
C ILE A 70 -16.39 1.34 -1.04
N LEU A 71 -17.53 0.96 -1.62
CA LEU A 71 -17.58 0.29 -2.92
C LEU A 71 -17.26 1.23 -4.07
N GLU A 72 -17.68 2.50 -3.97
CA GLU A 72 -17.28 3.57 -4.89
C GLU A 72 -15.76 3.67 -4.95
N VAL A 73 -15.09 3.86 -3.80
CA VAL A 73 -13.62 3.97 -3.73
C VAL A 73 -12.91 2.72 -4.25
N LEU A 74 -13.39 1.52 -3.90
CA LEU A 74 -12.80 0.27 -4.42
C LEU A 74 -12.99 0.12 -5.94
N GLY A 75 -14.15 0.53 -6.45
CA GLY A 75 -14.43 0.55 -7.88
C GLY A 75 -13.54 1.53 -8.63
N ASP A 76 -13.39 2.75 -8.12
CA ASP A 76 -12.49 3.74 -8.70
C ASP A 76 -11.04 3.27 -8.62
N ALA A 77 -10.63 2.71 -7.49
CA ALA A 77 -9.29 2.15 -7.34
C ALA A 77 -8.99 1.05 -8.39
N GLU A 78 -9.92 0.11 -8.59
CA GLU A 78 -9.80 -0.93 -9.61
C GLU A 78 -9.69 -0.32 -11.03
N LEU A 79 -10.52 0.67 -11.36
CA LEU A 79 -10.52 1.35 -12.67
C LEU A 79 -9.24 2.13 -12.96
N HIS A 80 -8.50 2.55 -11.92
CA HIS A 80 -7.23 3.26 -12.02
C HIS A 80 -6.02 2.33 -11.88
N GLY A 81 -6.25 1.03 -11.68
CA GLY A 81 -5.19 0.01 -11.62
C GLY A 81 -4.45 -0.05 -10.29
N PHE A 82 -5.02 0.52 -9.21
CA PHE A 82 -4.49 0.32 -7.87
C PHE A 82 -4.60 -1.15 -7.46
N ASN A 83 -3.59 -1.65 -6.75
CA ASN A 83 -3.48 -3.07 -6.39
C ASN A 83 -3.32 -3.33 -4.88
N VAL A 84 -3.04 -2.28 -4.09
CA VAL A 84 -2.97 -2.35 -2.62
C VAL A 84 -3.70 -1.15 -2.01
N MET A 85 -4.50 -1.40 -0.98
CA MET A 85 -5.07 -0.38 -0.12
C MET A 85 -4.41 -0.48 1.25
N ARG A 86 -3.94 0.64 1.80
CA ARG A 86 -3.61 0.73 3.23
C ARG A 86 -4.80 1.32 3.98
N MET A 87 -5.19 0.68 5.09
CA MET A 87 -6.31 1.14 5.92
C MET A 87 -6.06 0.85 7.41
N TRP A 88 -6.88 1.45 8.28
CA TRP A 88 -6.82 1.19 9.71
C TRP A 88 -7.69 -0.01 10.09
N ALA A 89 -7.08 -0.96 10.79
CA ALA A 89 -7.75 -2.12 11.38
C ALA A 89 -8.13 -1.89 12.85
N PHE A 90 -8.02 -0.64 13.34
CA PHE A 90 -8.28 -0.23 14.71
C PHE A 90 -9.29 0.92 14.78
N ASN A 91 -9.95 1.02 15.92
CA ASN A 91 -10.67 2.21 16.37
C ASN A 91 -10.93 2.02 17.87
N ASP A 92 -10.08 2.62 18.71
CA ASP A 92 -9.95 2.29 20.12
C ASP A 92 -10.63 3.33 21.02
N GLY A 93 -11.49 2.85 21.92
CA GLY A 93 -12.19 3.65 22.92
C GLY A 93 -13.69 3.77 22.66
N HIS A 94 -14.50 3.43 23.67
CA HIS A 94 -15.97 3.46 23.61
C HIS A 94 -16.61 4.81 23.20
N SER A 95 -15.87 5.91 23.28
CA SER A 95 -16.34 7.24 22.86
C SER A 95 -16.16 7.53 21.37
N GLN A 96 -15.43 6.68 20.64
CA GLN A 96 -15.21 6.87 19.21
C GLN A 96 -16.48 6.51 18.43
N TRP A 97 -16.76 7.27 17.36
CA TRP A 97 -17.80 6.89 16.41
C TRP A 97 -17.42 5.58 15.72
N ASN A 98 -18.32 4.60 15.77
CA ASN A 98 -18.09 3.22 15.31
C ASN A 98 -16.77 2.63 15.84
N SER A 99 -16.55 2.72 17.15
CA SER A 99 -15.42 2.10 17.86
C SER A 99 -15.36 0.58 17.62
N LEU A 100 -14.18 0.07 17.25
CA LEU A 100 -13.94 -1.36 17.12
C LEU A 100 -13.67 -1.98 18.48
N GLN A 101 -12.75 -1.40 19.25
CA GLN A 101 -12.37 -1.89 20.58
C GLN A 101 -12.86 -0.91 21.63
N LEU A 102 -14.00 -1.22 22.25
CA LEU A 102 -14.67 -0.37 23.23
C LEU A 102 -13.84 -0.21 24.51
N TYR A 103 -13.29 -1.33 24.96
CA TYR A 103 -12.42 -1.50 26.12
C TYR A 103 -11.36 -2.56 25.80
N PRO A 104 -10.29 -2.69 26.60
CA PRO A 104 -9.28 -3.74 26.41
C PRO A 104 -9.87 -5.14 26.16
N GLY A 105 -9.70 -5.66 24.93
CA GLY A 105 -10.20 -6.98 24.53
C GLY A 105 -11.72 -7.12 24.39
N VAL A 106 -12.48 -6.02 24.47
CA VAL A 106 -13.93 -6.00 24.28
C VAL A 106 -14.24 -5.28 22.97
N PHE A 107 -14.72 -6.05 21.99
CA PHE A 107 -14.93 -5.59 20.62
C PHE A 107 -16.41 -5.38 20.31
N ASP A 108 -16.71 -4.35 19.50
CA ASP A 108 -18.01 -4.20 18.87
C ASP A 108 -18.08 -5.11 17.62
N GLU A 109 -18.87 -6.18 17.71
CA GLU A 109 -19.06 -7.14 16.63
C GLU A 109 -19.67 -6.51 15.36
N LYS A 110 -20.46 -5.43 15.48
CA LYS A 110 -20.97 -4.68 14.31
C LYS A 110 -19.81 -4.10 13.52
N VAL A 111 -18.85 -3.48 14.20
CA VAL A 111 -17.69 -2.84 13.58
C VAL A 111 -16.68 -3.88 13.10
N PHE A 112 -16.49 -4.98 13.83
CA PHE A 112 -15.62 -6.07 13.37
C PHE A 112 -16.14 -6.72 12.08
N ARG A 113 -17.46 -6.88 11.95
CA ARG A 113 -18.11 -7.31 10.69
C ARG A 113 -17.97 -6.30 9.57
N ALA A 114 -17.79 -5.01 9.88
CA ALA A 114 -17.49 -4.00 8.88
C ALA A 114 -16.09 -4.21 8.28
N LEU A 115 -15.10 -4.53 9.13
CA LEU A 115 -13.76 -4.91 8.65
C LEU A 115 -13.84 -6.19 7.81
N ASP A 116 -14.63 -7.18 8.24
CA ASP A 116 -14.87 -8.40 7.44
C ASP A 116 -15.42 -8.06 6.05
N TYR A 117 -16.36 -7.12 5.99
CA TYR A 117 -16.99 -6.67 4.75
C TYR A 117 -16.00 -5.96 3.83
N VAL A 118 -15.18 -5.03 4.37
CA VAL A 118 -14.16 -4.31 3.59
C VAL A 118 -13.15 -5.28 2.97
N LEU A 119 -12.66 -6.26 3.74
CA LEU A 119 -11.72 -7.27 3.21
C LEU A 119 -12.37 -8.16 2.15
N HIS A 120 -13.64 -8.53 2.35
CA HIS A 120 -14.40 -9.31 1.36
C HIS A 120 -14.56 -8.55 0.03
N GLU A 121 -14.92 -7.27 0.07
CA GLU A 121 -15.10 -6.46 -1.13
C GLU A 121 -13.76 -6.10 -1.78
N SER A 122 -12.72 -5.80 -1.00
CA SER A 122 -11.36 -5.57 -1.53
C SER A 122 -10.88 -6.75 -2.38
N ARG A 123 -11.12 -7.98 -1.91
CA ARG A 123 -10.86 -9.21 -2.67
C ARG A 123 -11.61 -9.27 -4.00
N ARG A 124 -12.89 -8.87 -4.02
CA ARG A 124 -13.72 -8.85 -5.24
C ARG A 124 -13.23 -7.82 -6.27
N HIS A 125 -12.69 -6.71 -5.78
CA HIS A 125 -12.05 -5.67 -6.58
C HIS A 125 -10.56 -5.93 -6.88
N LYS A 126 -10.05 -7.10 -6.47
CA LYS A 126 -8.66 -7.54 -6.64
C LYS A 126 -7.62 -6.61 -5.99
N ILE A 127 -8.02 -5.89 -4.95
CA ILE A 127 -7.17 -4.99 -4.17
C ILE A 127 -6.73 -5.73 -2.91
N ARG A 128 -5.42 -5.79 -2.67
CA ARG A 128 -4.85 -6.36 -1.45
C ARG A 128 -4.83 -5.33 -0.34
N VAL A 129 -4.80 -5.75 0.92
CA VAL A 129 -4.95 -4.81 2.04
C VAL A 129 -3.76 -4.85 3.00
N LEU A 130 -3.09 -3.70 3.20
CA LEU A 130 -2.13 -3.47 4.27
C LEU A 130 -2.88 -2.90 5.48
N LEU A 131 -2.85 -3.62 6.60
CA LEU A 131 -3.65 -3.30 7.79
C LEU A 131 -2.77 -2.71 8.87
N SER A 132 -2.92 -1.40 9.13
CA SER A 132 -2.29 -0.76 10.29
C SER A 132 -3.05 -1.15 11.56
N LEU A 133 -2.32 -1.60 12.58
CA LEU A 133 -2.88 -2.25 13.78
C LEU A 133 -3.11 -1.29 14.95
N THR A 134 -2.54 -0.09 14.93
CA THR A 134 -2.89 0.99 15.87
C THR A 134 -2.37 2.33 15.33
N ASN A 135 -2.58 3.41 16.08
CA ASN A 135 -2.10 4.75 15.70
C ASN A 135 -1.16 5.32 16.75
N HIS A 136 -0.11 6.01 16.34
CA HIS A 136 0.62 6.90 17.24
C HIS A 136 -0.27 8.02 17.74
N TRP A 137 -1.01 8.66 16.84
CA TRP A 137 -1.84 9.82 17.10
C TRP A 137 -3.15 9.48 17.82
N ASN A 138 -3.88 10.50 18.26
CA ASN A 138 -5.09 10.32 19.08
C ASN A 138 -6.34 9.98 18.25
N GLU A 139 -6.29 10.22 16.95
CA GLU A 139 -7.35 9.92 16.01
C GLU A 139 -7.65 8.42 16.07
N TYR A 140 -8.92 8.09 16.33
CA TYR A 140 -9.39 6.72 16.52
C TYR A 140 -8.71 6.00 17.71
N GLY A 141 -8.32 6.78 18.73
CA GLY A 141 -7.77 6.31 20.00
C GLY A 141 -6.25 6.36 20.05
N GLY A 142 -5.61 5.37 19.42
CA GLY A 142 -4.16 5.25 19.33
C GLY A 142 -3.43 5.08 20.66
N THR A 143 -2.13 5.36 20.68
CA THR A 143 -1.23 5.06 21.81
C THR A 143 -1.71 5.64 23.14
N ASN A 144 -2.28 6.84 23.13
CA ASN A 144 -2.80 7.50 24.32
C ASN A 144 -3.98 6.72 24.93
N GLN A 145 -4.87 6.15 24.11
CA GLN A 145 -5.98 5.34 24.61
C GLN A 145 -5.49 4.09 25.36
N TYR A 146 -4.45 3.43 24.85
CA TYR A 146 -3.82 2.29 25.53
C TYR A 146 -3.15 2.70 26.85
N VAL A 147 -2.47 3.85 26.87
CA VAL A 147 -1.88 4.40 28.10
C VAL A 147 -2.96 4.70 29.15
N GLN A 148 -4.10 5.24 28.75
CA GLN A 148 -5.23 5.48 29.67
C GLN A 148 -5.81 4.19 30.23
N TRP A 149 -6.00 3.15 29.39
CA TRP A 149 -6.46 1.84 29.85
C TRP A 149 -5.47 1.18 30.82
N ALA A 150 -4.18 1.23 30.52
CA ALA A 150 -3.13 0.71 31.39
C ALA A 150 -3.09 1.45 32.75
N LYS A 151 -3.21 2.78 32.75
CA LYS A 151 -3.33 3.60 33.97
C LYS A 151 -4.54 3.19 34.82
N ALA A 152 -5.70 3.01 34.20
CA ALA A 152 -6.92 2.60 34.90
C ALA A 152 -6.77 1.20 35.54
N SER A 153 -6.16 0.26 34.82
CA SER A 153 -5.84 -1.10 35.31
C SER A 153 -4.89 -1.06 36.53
N ALA A 154 -3.81 -0.27 36.44
CA ALA A 154 -2.86 -0.08 37.54
C ALA A 154 -3.52 0.53 38.78
N ASN A 155 -4.35 1.55 38.60
CA ASN A 155 -5.09 2.19 39.72
C ASN A 155 -6.08 1.22 40.38
N ALA A 156 -6.76 0.38 39.60
CA ALA A 156 -7.72 -0.60 40.12
C ALA A 156 -7.05 -1.73 40.93
N SER A 157 -5.81 -2.09 40.62
CA SER A 157 -5.10 -3.21 41.27
C SER A 157 -4.41 -2.85 42.59
N GLN A 158 -4.41 -1.58 43.01
CA GLN A 158 -3.65 -1.03 44.16
C GLN A 158 -2.15 -1.40 44.19
N GLN A 159 -1.60 -1.92 43.09
CA GLN A 159 -0.18 -2.16 42.93
C GLN A 159 0.52 -0.88 42.45
N GLY A 160 0.67 0.08 43.37
CA GLY A 160 1.69 1.12 43.29
C GLY A 160 1.54 2.22 42.22
N GLY A 161 1.18 3.43 42.68
CA GLY A 161 1.62 4.70 42.13
C GLY A 161 1.19 5.07 40.70
N SER A 162 0.21 5.97 40.59
CA SER A 162 -0.21 6.68 39.37
C SER A 162 0.91 7.51 38.65
N SER A 163 2.20 7.27 38.95
CA SER A 163 3.34 8.12 38.63
C SER A 163 4.34 7.53 37.61
N SER A 164 4.08 6.37 36.98
CA SER A 164 5.07 5.68 36.11
C SER A 164 4.83 5.75 34.60
N PHE A 165 3.77 6.43 34.14
CA PHE A 165 3.48 6.56 32.70
C PHE A 165 4.02 7.88 32.14
N GLY A 166 5.26 7.86 31.66
CA GLY A 166 5.90 8.95 30.93
C GLY A 166 5.46 9.07 29.46
N PRO A 167 6.09 9.96 28.66
CA PRO A 167 5.74 10.17 27.25
C PRO A 167 5.84 8.90 26.40
N ASP A 168 6.79 8.01 26.71
CA ASP A 168 7.00 6.75 25.99
C ASP A 168 6.26 5.54 26.61
N ALA A 169 5.26 5.77 27.46
CA ALA A 169 4.67 4.68 28.23
C ALA A 169 3.98 3.62 27.37
N PHE A 170 3.44 3.98 26.20
CA PHE A 170 2.92 3.00 25.26
C PHE A 170 4.00 1.99 24.83
N TYR A 171 5.17 2.49 24.46
CA TYR A 171 6.27 1.66 23.97
C TYR A 171 6.98 0.91 25.09
N SER A 172 7.03 1.44 26.32
CA SER A 172 7.85 0.87 27.40
C SER A 172 7.07 0.07 28.45
N SER A 173 5.78 0.33 28.64
CA SER A 173 4.97 -0.34 29.67
C SER A 173 4.64 -1.78 29.27
N VAL A 174 4.91 -2.73 30.18
CA VAL A 174 4.51 -4.13 30.05
C VAL A 174 3.00 -4.26 29.84
N GLU A 175 2.20 -3.43 30.51
CA GLU A 175 0.75 -3.47 30.39
C GLU A 175 0.29 -2.96 29.02
N CYS A 176 0.82 -1.84 28.52
CA CYS A 176 0.49 -1.36 27.17
C CYS A 176 0.86 -2.39 26.10
N ARG A 177 2.07 -2.99 26.20
CA ARG A 177 2.53 -4.07 25.31
C ARG A 177 1.58 -5.27 25.36
N ARG A 178 1.14 -5.69 26.55
CA ARG A 178 0.17 -6.79 26.73
C ARG A 178 -1.18 -6.47 26.09
N LEU A 179 -1.70 -5.26 26.29
CA LEU A 179 -2.98 -4.82 25.72
C LEU A 179 -2.94 -4.81 24.19
N TYR A 180 -1.88 -4.26 23.60
CA TYR A 180 -1.67 -4.26 22.15
C TYR A 180 -1.60 -5.70 21.60
N LYS A 181 -0.81 -6.59 22.23
CA LYS A 181 -0.73 -8.01 21.80
C LYS A 181 -2.07 -8.72 21.83
N ASN A 182 -2.91 -8.46 22.85
CA ASN A 182 -4.24 -9.03 22.92
C ASN A 182 -5.14 -8.54 21.76
N PHE A 183 -5.06 -7.26 21.43
CA PHE A 183 -5.76 -6.68 20.28
C PHE A 183 -5.30 -7.33 18.97
N VAL A 184 -3.98 -7.37 18.74
CA VAL A 184 -3.38 -7.96 17.52
C VAL A 184 -3.78 -9.43 17.37
N ALA A 185 -3.72 -10.23 18.44
CA ALA A 185 -4.17 -11.62 18.39
C ALA A 185 -5.63 -11.74 17.96
N ALA A 186 -6.52 -10.91 18.52
CA ALA A 186 -7.93 -10.91 18.15
C ALA A 186 -8.17 -10.54 16.67
N VAL A 187 -7.42 -9.57 16.12
CA VAL A 187 -7.50 -9.18 14.71
C VAL A 187 -6.98 -10.29 13.79
N LEU A 188 -5.78 -10.82 14.04
CA LEU A 188 -5.17 -11.83 13.18
C LEU A 188 -5.95 -13.16 13.18
N GLU A 189 -6.53 -13.53 14.32
CA GLU A 189 -7.31 -14.77 14.49
C GLU A 189 -8.78 -14.62 14.09
N ARG A 190 -9.25 -13.40 13.79
CA ARG A 190 -10.62 -13.14 13.34
C ARG A 190 -10.94 -14.00 12.12
N ARG A 191 -12.04 -14.77 12.21
CA ARG A 191 -12.63 -15.44 11.05
C ARG A 191 -13.63 -14.51 10.38
N ASN A 192 -13.33 -14.12 9.15
CA ASN A 192 -14.20 -13.28 8.34
C ASN A 192 -15.56 -13.95 8.14
N VAL A 193 -16.65 -13.27 8.48
CA VAL A 193 -18.01 -13.86 8.38
C VAL A 193 -18.51 -14.05 6.94
N TYR A 194 -17.94 -13.33 5.97
CA TYR A 194 -18.33 -13.39 4.56
C TYR A 194 -17.53 -14.44 3.78
N THR A 195 -16.24 -14.63 4.10
CA THR A 195 -15.37 -15.61 3.41
C THR A 195 -15.19 -16.90 4.18
N GLY A 196 -15.41 -16.90 5.50
CA GLY A 196 -15.11 -18.02 6.39
C GLY A 196 -13.61 -18.23 6.62
N ILE A 197 -12.73 -17.35 6.14
CA ILE A 197 -11.27 -17.45 6.25
C ILE A 197 -10.79 -16.65 7.46
N ALA A 198 -9.85 -17.18 8.24
CA ALA A 198 -9.19 -16.40 9.29
C ALA A 198 -8.28 -15.34 8.64
N TYR A 199 -8.17 -14.13 9.20
CA TYR A 199 -7.40 -13.05 8.56
C TYR A 199 -5.95 -13.46 8.30
N LYS A 200 -5.28 -14.09 9.27
CA LYS A 200 -3.93 -14.66 9.07
C LYS A 200 -3.81 -15.72 7.96
N ASP A 201 -4.93 -16.22 7.46
CA ASP A 201 -5.03 -17.19 6.37
C ASP A 201 -5.62 -16.59 5.08
N ASP A 202 -5.99 -15.30 5.06
CA ASP A 202 -6.59 -14.62 3.91
C ASP A 202 -5.51 -14.05 3.00
N ASP A 203 -5.28 -14.74 1.88
CA ASP A 203 -4.26 -14.39 0.89
C ASP A 203 -4.54 -13.10 0.11
N TYR A 204 -5.55 -12.30 0.45
CA TYR A 204 -5.73 -10.93 -0.04
C TYR A 204 -5.29 -9.85 0.95
N ILE A 205 -4.93 -10.21 2.18
CA ILE A 205 -4.16 -9.31 3.04
C ILE A 205 -2.74 -9.23 2.45
N PHE A 206 -2.24 -8.02 2.26
CA PHE A 206 -0.87 -7.75 1.82
C PHE A 206 0.11 -7.95 2.97
N GLY A 207 -0.24 -7.42 4.14
CA GLY A 207 0.61 -7.46 5.32
C GLY A 207 0.02 -6.73 6.51
N TRP A 208 0.80 -6.73 7.58
CA TRP A 208 0.52 -6.09 8.86
C TRP A 208 1.45 -4.90 9.05
N ASP A 209 0.88 -3.72 9.26
CA ASP A 209 1.59 -2.52 9.67
C ASP A 209 1.41 -2.39 11.19
N LEU A 210 2.50 -2.42 11.94
CA LEU A 210 2.45 -2.51 13.40
C LEU A 210 1.72 -1.32 14.04
N ILE A 211 1.94 -0.11 13.52
CA ILE A 211 1.45 1.13 14.11
C ILE A 211 1.65 2.26 13.11
N ASN A 212 0.64 3.08 12.88
CA ASN A 212 0.79 4.29 12.09
C ASN A 212 1.69 5.33 12.79
N GLU A 213 2.79 5.73 12.15
CA GLU A 213 3.70 6.83 12.51
C GLU A 213 4.27 6.78 13.95
N PRO A 214 4.87 5.68 14.41
CA PRO A 214 5.37 5.57 15.77
C PRO A 214 6.50 6.57 16.05
N ARG A 215 6.31 7.38 17.09
CA ARG A 215 7.33 8.27 17.65
C ARG A 215 7.53 8.02 19.14
N ALA A 216 8.77 8.04 19.61
CA ALA A 216 9.13 7.95 21.03
C ALA A 216 10.31 8.87 21.34
N GLU A 217 10.39 9.45 22.53
CA GLU A 217 11.59 10.21 22.96
C GLU A 217 12.81 9.28 23.08
N SER A 218 12.59 8.03 23.50
CA SER A 218 13.61 7.00 23.64
C SER A 218 13.68 6.10 22.42
N ALA A 219 14.65 6.36 21.54
CA ALA A 219 14.96 5.48 20.40
C ALA A 219 15.16 4.00 20.78
N PRO A 220 15.85 3.64 21.89
CA PRO A 220 15.94 2.25 22.32
C PRO A 220 14.59 1.65 22.74
N ALA A 221 13.69 2.43 23.36
CA ALA A 221 12.38 1.93 23.74
C ALA A 221 11.50 1.62 22.53
N LEU A 222 11.53 2.50 21.52
CA LEU A 222 10.85 2.28 20.25
C LEU A 222 11.40 1.05 19.52
N GLN A 223 12.73 0.95 19.37
CA GLN A 223 13.35 -0.22 18.73
C GLN A 223 12.96 -1.53 19.42
N ALA A 224 13.06 -1.59 20.76
CA ALA A 224 12.71 -2.78 21.52
C ALA A 224 11.21 -3.13 21.41
N TRP A 225 10.35 -2.12 21.24
CA TRP A 225 8.93 -2.34 20.99
C TRP A 225 8.69 -2.92 19.59
N ILE A 226 9.34 -2.37 18.55
CA ILE A 226 9.24 -2.86 17.16
C ILE A 226 9.69 -4.33 17.08
N GLU A 227 10.84 -4.66 17.66
CA GLU A 227 11.36 -6.04 17.71
C GLU A 227 10.38 -7.00 18.39
N GLU A 228 9.82 -6.60 19.54
CA GLU A 228 8.89 -7.44 20.28
C GLU A 228 7.55 -7.62 19.55
N MET A 229 7.00 -6.56 18.95
CA MET A 229 5.70 -6.63 18.29
C MET A 229 5.77 -7.31 16.92
N ALA A 230 6.83 -7.06 16.13
CA ALA A 230 7.07 -7.78 14.88
C ALA A 230 7.20 -9.28 15.13
N GLY A 231 8.03 -9.69 16.09
CA GLY A 231 8.19 -11.10 16.47
C GLY A 231 6.90 -11.72 17.00
N PHE A 232 6.08 -10.96 17.73
CA PHE A 232 4.77 -11.42 18.19
C PHE A 232 3.80 -11.66 17.02
N VAL A 233 3.67 -10.71 16.09
CA VAL A 233 2.86 -10.87 14.86
C VAL A 233 3.31 -12.11 14.09
N LYS A 234 4.62 -12.25 13.83
CA LYS A 234 5.20 -13.41 13.13
C LYS A 234 5.00 -14.74 13.87
N SER A 235 4.84 -14.72 15.19
CA SER A 235 4.54 -15.92 15.97
C SER A 235 3.11 -16.46 15.72
N ILE A 236 2.17 -15.59 15.37
CA ILE A 236 0.76 -15.91 15.07
C ILE A 236 0.57 -16.20 13.58
N ASP A 237 1.23 -15.39 12.74
CA ASP A 237 1.11 -15.37 11.29
C ASP A 237 2.50 -15.35 10.61
N LYS A 238 2.86 -16.47 9.99
CA LYS A 238 4.13 -16.64 9.27
C LYS A 238 4.01 -16.43 7.76
N LYS A 239 2.82 -16.05 7.26
CA LYS A 239 2.51 -16.00 5.83
C LYS A 239 2.53 -14.58 5.29
N HIS A 240 1.98 -13.64 6.06
CA HIS A 240 1.90 -12.24 5.66
C HIS A 240 3.18 -11.46 5.96
N LEU A 241 3.38 -10.40 5.16
CA LEU A 241 4.44 -9.43 5.38
C LEU A 241 4.13 -8.56 6.61
N VAL A 242 5.17 -8.02 7.24
CA VAL A 242 5.10 -7.14 8.41
C VAL A 242 6.02 -5.94 8.20
N THR A 243 5.53 -4.75 8.53
CA THR A 243 6.28 -3.49 8.52
C THR A 243 6.03 -2.67 9.78
N SER A 244 6.83 -1.63 10.00
CA SER A 244 6.78 -0.82 11.21
C SER A 244 5.68 0.25 11.23
N GLY A 245 5.29 0.76 10.06
CA GLY A 245 4.42 1.93 9.90
C GLY A 245 5.12 3.29 10.11
N SER A 246 6.46 3.30 10.09
CA SER A 246 7.30 4.46 10.39
C SER A 246 7.33 5.50 9.26
N GLU A 247 7.38 6.78 9.65
CA GLU A 247 7.63 7.90 8.74
C GLU A 247 9.03 7.87 8.09
N GLY A 248 9.94 7.06 8.62
CA GLY A 248 11.25 6.81 8.02
C GLY A 248 12.30 7.89 8.30
N PHE A 249 12.16 8.68 9.36
CA PHE A 249 13.24 9.62 9.69
C PHE A 249 14.58 8.91 9.95
N PHE A 250 15.66 9.50 9.45
CA PHE A 250 17.00 8.99 9.69
C PHE A 250 17.45 9.31 11.12
N GLY A 251 18.01 8.31 11.78
CA GLY A 251 18.44 8.37 13.17
C GLY A 251 19.95 8.22 13.35
N LYS A 252 20.34 7.81 14.55
CA LYS A 252 21.75 7.67 14.95
C LYS A 252 22.48 6.54 14.23
N SER A 253 21.77 5.56 13.67
CA SER A 253 22.39 4.48 12.90
C SER A 253 22.93 4.95 11.54
N THR A 254 22.36 6.03 11.00
CA THR A 254 22.73 6.62 9.72
C THR A 254 22.93 8.13 9.84
N PRO A 255 23.92 8.61 10.62
CA PRO A 255 24.08 10.02 10.93
C PRO A 255 24.26 10.89 9.68
N ASP A 256 24.94 10.38 8.65
CA ASP A 256 25.16 11.11 7.39
C ASP A 256 23.86 11.36 6.60
N LEU A 257 22.83 10.53 6.81
CA LEU A 257 21.54 10.67 6.14
C LEU A 257 20.59 11.61 6.88
N THR A 258 20.87 11.96 8.14
CA THR A 258 20.03 12.90 8.92
C THR A 258 19.90 14.27 8.27
N ARG A 259 20.85 14.67 7.41
CA ARG A 259 20.77 15.91 6.62
C ARG A 259 19.61 15.94 5.63
N TYR A 260 19.06 14.79 5.26
CA TYR A 260 17.89 14.67 4.38
C TYR A 260 16.57 14.73 5.15
N ASN A 261 16.59 14.61 6.48
CA ASN A 261 15.36 14.76 7.27
C ASN A 261 14.73 16.14 7.05
N PRO A 262 13.39 16.25 7.18
CA PRO A 262 12.68 17.52 6.98
C PRO A 262 13.07 18.64 7.96
N GLY A 263 13.66 18.27 9.09
CA GLY A 263 14.23 19.20 10.05
C GLY A 263 14.91 18.47 11.20
N SER A 264 15.64 19.22 12.03
CA SER A 264 16.32 18.66 13.21
C SER A 264 15.36 18.03 14.23
N TRP A 265 14.09 18.45 14.22
CA TRP A 265 13.03 17.87 15.04
C TRP A 265 12.73 16.40 14.70
N ALA A 266 12.90 16.00 13.44
CA ALA A 266 12.59 14.63 12.99
C ALA A 266 13.45 13.58 13.70
N SER A 267 14.73 13.89 13.91
CA SER A 267 15.66 13.03 14.65
C SER A 267 15.39 12.95 16.17
N ALA A 268 14.51 13.79 16.71
CA ALA A 268 14.18 13.82 18.14
C ALA A 268 13.09 12.79 18.53
N HIS A 269 12.47 12.13 17.56
CA HIS A 269 11.32 11.25 17.76
C HIS A 269 11.66 9.75 17.84
N GLY A 270 12.94 9.43 18.09
CA GLY A 270 13.39 8.05 18.31
C GLY A 270 13.35 7.14 17.08
N VAL A 271 12.73 7.60 16.00
CA VAL A 271 12.69 6.96 14.68
C VAL A 271 14.10 6.88 14.10
N ASP A 272 14.39 5.73 13.51
CA ASP A 272 15.67 5.45 12.87
C ASP A 272 15.43 4.44 11.73
N PHE A 273 15.19 4.95 10.52
CA PHE A 273 14.71 4.16 9.36
C PHE A 273 15.44 2.83 9.18
N VAL A 274 16.78 2.86 9.06
CA VAL A 274 17.52 1.62 8.82
C VAL A 274 17.43 0.70 10.02
N ARG A 275 17.61 1.20 11.24
CA ARG A 275 17.59 0.37 12.46
C ARG A 275 16.22 -0.25 12.72
N ASN A 276 15.14 0.50 12.50
CA ASN A 276 13.77 0.04 12.74
C ASN A 276 13.37 -1.08 11.78
N HIS A 277 13.92 -1.08 10.55
CA HIS A 277 13.57 -2.05 9.52
C HIS A 277 14.60 -3.16 9.33
N ASP A 278 15.85 -3.00 9.77
CA ASP A 278 16.91 -4.02 9.65
C ASP A 278 16.87 -5.06 10.79
N ILE A 279 15.67 -5.61 11.05
CA ILE A 279 15.44 -6.72 11.98
C ILE A 279 14.74 -7.88 11.27
N PRO A 280 14.95 -9.16 11.65
CA PRO A 280 14.45 -10.30 10.89
C PRO A 280 12.93 -10.35 10.70
N ASP A 281 12.16 -9.87 11.68
CA ASP A 281 10.69 -9.98 11.68
C ASP A 281 9.96 -8.83 10.96
N ILE A 282 10.71 -7.85 10.43
CA ILE A 282 10.21 -6.81 9.53
C ILE A 282 10.61 -7.18 8.10
N ASP A 283 9.67 -7.35 7.19
CA ASP A 283 9.99 -7.86 5.85
C ASP A 283 10.39 -6.75 4.86
N PHE A 284 9.88 -5.53 5.06
CA PHE A 284 10.13 -4.40 4.16
C PHE A 284 10.23 -3.07 4.93
N GLY A 285 10.93 -2.10 4.33
CA GLY A 285 11.07 -0.74 4.83
C GLY A 285 9.90 0.14 4.42
N VAL A 286 9.50 1.05 5.30
CA VAL A 286 8.49 2.07 5.00
C VAL A 286 8.93 3.46 5.42
N PHE A 287 8.47 4.45 4.66
CA PHE A 287 8.63 5.86 4.97
C PHE A 287 7.43 6.66 4.44
N HIS A 288 7.22 7.85 5.00
CA HIS A 288 6.14 8.76 4.66
C HIS A 288 6.71 10.06 4.06
N LEU A 289 5.95 10.74 3.21
CA LEU A 289 6.38 11.98 2.57
C LEU A 289 5.26 13.01 2.45
N TYR A 290 5.31 14.01 3.33
CA TYR A 290 4.38 15.14 3.37
C TYR A 290 5.12 16.49 3.38
N ALA A 291 5.62 16.93 2.23
CA ALA A 291 6.32 18.22 2.14
C ALA A 291 5.49 19.39 2.69
N ASP A 292 4.17 19.39 2.48
CA ASP A 292 3.26 20.44 3.00
C ASP A 292 3.13 20.47 4.53
N LEU A 293 3.39 19.35 5.21
CA LEU A 293 3.34 19.26 6.68
C LEU A 293 4.72 19.46 7.30
N TYR A 294 5.76 19.03 6.58
CA TYR A 294 7.12 18.97 7.07
C TYR A 294 7.87 20.30 6.92
N LEU A 295 7.62 21.00 5.81
CA LEU A 295 8.40 22.17 5.41
C LEU A 295 7.59 23.45 5.61
N ASN A 296 8.12 24.35 6.43
CA ASN A 296 7.55 25.68 6.60
C ASN A 296 8.02 26.60 5.46
N SER A 297 7.09 27.37 4.88
CA SER A 297 7.41 28.43 3.89
C SER A 297 8.24 27.94 2.69
N CYS A 298 7.90 26.75 2.16
CA CYS A 298 8.59 26.11 1.04
C CYS A 298 7.65 26.06 -0.18
N GLU A 299 8.01 26.79 -1.23
CA GLU A 299 7.32 26.79 -2.52
C GLU A 299 7.51 25.46 -3.28
N MET A 300 6.77 25.25 -4.38
CA MET A 300 6.76 23.98 -5.13
C MET A 300 8.16 23.47 -5.50
N ASP A 301 9.02 24.30 -6.09
CA ASP A 301 10.38 23.93 -6.47
C ASP A 301 11.22 23.43 -5.28
N CYS A 302 11.02 24.04 -4.10
CA CYS A 302 11.68 23.64 -2.87
C CYS A 302 11.13 22.28 -2.40
N ALA A 303 9.81 22.10 -2.44
CA ALA A 303 9.15 20.86 -2.04
C ALA A 303 9.53 19.68 -2.96
N LEU A 304 9.64 19.91 -4.27
CA LEU A 304 10.07 18.90 -5.24
C LEU A 304 11.52 18.47 -5.00
N ARG A 305 12.46 19.42 -4.85
CA ARG A 305 13.87 19.09 -4.55
C ARG A 305 14.01 18.31 -3.25
N PHE A 306 13.35 18.76 -2.19
CA PHE A 306 13.35 18.04 -0.92
C PHE A 306 12.81 16.60 -1.10
N SER A 307 11.69 16.46 -1.80
CA SER A 307 11.04 15.16 -2.00
C SER A 307 11.89 14.20 -2.81
N GLU A 308 12.53 14.68 -3.88
CA GLU A 308 13.47 13.88 -4.68
C GLU A 308 14.66 13.43 -3.83
N ASP A 309 15.29 14.35 -3.11
CA ASP A 309 16.45 14.05 -2.26
C ASP A 309 16.07 13.07 -1.12
N TYR A 310 14.91 13.27 -0.50
CA TYR A 310 14.41 12.43 0.58
C TYR A 310 14.12 11.01 0.09
N VAL A 311 13.40 10.86 -1.04
CA VAL A 311 13.16 9.56 -1.67
C VAL A 311 14.50 8.90 -2.05
N GLN A 312 15.43 9.65 -2.65
CA GLN A 312 16.73 9.11 -3.03
C GLN A 312 17.50 8.58 -1.83
N ALA A 313 17.51 9.32 -0.71
CA ALA A 313 18.22 8.95 0.50
C ALA A 313 17.67 7.65 1.11
N HIS A 314 16.36 7.39 1.03
CA HIS A 314 15.76 6.14 1.50
C HIS A 314 16.20 4.96 0.63
N LEU A 315 16.09 5.13 -0.70
CA LEU A 315 16.44 4.10 -1.69
C LEU A 315 17.92 3.69 -1.63
N THR A 316 18.81 4.59 -1.21
CA THR A 316 20.25 4.33 -1.06
C THR A 316 20.72 4.26 0.38
N SER A 317 19.80 4.13 1.34
CA SER A 317 20.09 4.14 2.78
C SER A 317 20.99 2.99 3.27
N GLY A 318 21.09 1.92 2.47
CA GLY A 318 21.77 0.68 2.83
C GLY A 318 20.87 -0.40 3.42
N LEU A 319 19.58 -0.10 3.62
CA LEU A 319 18.58 -1.12 3.97
C LEU A 319 18.44 -2.13 2.81
N ARG A 320 18.63 -3.42 3.11
CA ARG A 320 18.62 -4.51 2.11
C ARG A 320 17.27 -5.24 2.07
N LYS A 321 16.20 -4.46 1.95
CA LYS A 321 14.81 -4.94 1.90
C LYS A 321 14.01 -4.06 0.94
N PRO A 322 12.88 -4.55 0.40
CA PRO A 322 12.00 -3.70 -0.39
C PRO A 322 11.59 -2.47 0.41
N ILE A 323 11.44 -1.32 -0.26
CA ILE A 323 11.09 -0.04 0.38
C ILE A 323 9.79 0.47 -0.24
N LEU A 324 8.76 0.61 0.59
CA LEU A 324 7.46 1.13 0.22
C LEU A 324 7.31 2.56 0.74
N LEU A 325 7.00 3.50 -0.16
CA LEU A 325 6.55 4.83 0.25
C LEU A 325 5.07 4.70 0.61
N GLU A 326 4.78 4.39 1.86
CA GLU A 326 3.44 3.94 2.29
C GLU A 326 2.45 5.09 2.57
N GLU A 327 2.94 6.32 2.59
CA GLU A 327 2.12 7.53 2.54
C GLU A 327 2.82 8.64 1.74
N VAL A 328 2.14 9.15 0.72
CA VAL A 328 2.55 10.36 0.01
C VAL A 328 1.34 11.18 -0.41
N GLY A 329 1.33 12.47 -0.08
CA GLY A 329 0.24 13.38 -0.41
C GLY A 329 0.73 14.78 -0.75
N LYS A 330 -0.06 15.50 -1.54
CA LYS A 330 0.15 16.93 -1.83
C LYS A 330 -1.19 17.68 -1.77
N LYS A 331 -1.23 18.78 -1.02
CA LYS A 331 -2.38 19.66 -0.91
C LYS A 331 -2.49 20.57 -2.13
N GLY A 332 -3.73 20.83 -2.56
CA GLY A 332 -4.04 21.91 -3.51
C GLY A 332 -3.25 21.89 -4.82
N GLU A 333 -2.74 23.07 -5.21
CA GLU A 333 -2.07 23.29 -6.49
C GLU A 333 -0.75 22.51 -6.63
N GLY A 334 -0.47 22.07 -7.86
CA GLY A 334 0.72 21.29 -8.23
C GLY A 334 0.79 19.89 -7.63
N ARG A 335 -0.34 19.36 -7.14
CA ARG A 335 -0.49 17.95 -6.75
C ARG A 335 0.00 16.98 -7.82
N ASP A 336 -0.39 17.19 -9.07
CA ASP A 336 -0.08 16.25 -10.15
C ASP A 336 1.42 16.24 -10.46
N GLU A 337 2.06 17.41 -10.52
CA GLU A 337 3.51 17.52 -10.72
C GLU A 337 4.29 16.83 -9.59
N TYR A 338 3.89 17.09 -8.35
CA TYR A 338 4.50 16.47 -7.17
C TYR A 338 4.35 14.95 -7.16
N LEU A 339 3.13 14.45 -7.39
CA LEU A 339 2.88 13.01 -7.44
C LEU A 339 3.63 12.38 -8.61
N GLU A 340 3.65 12.99 -9.80
CA GLU A 340 4.38 12.44 -10.94
C GLU A 340 5.87 12.24 -10.62
N VAL A 341 6.52 13.24 -10.02
CA VAL A 341 7.94 13.17 -9.65
C VAL A 341 8.19 12.02 -8.67
N VAL A 342 7.43 11.95 -7.59
CA VAL A 342 7.66 10.94 -6.54
C VAL A 342 7.32 9.53 -7.02
N LEU A 343 6.17 9.35 -7.68
CA LEU A 343 5.73 8.07 -8.22
C LEU A 343 6.73 7.52 -9.25
N ARG A 344 7.20 8.39 -10.16
CA ARG A 344 8.18 8.02 -11.18
C ARG A 344 9.51 7.64 -10.55
N LYS A 345 10.00 8.40 -9.57
CA LYS A 345 11.30 8.14 -8.94
C LYS A 345 11.37 6.78 -8.26
N MET A 346 10.33 6.40 -7.50
CA MET A 346 10.23 5.07 -6.89
C MET A 346 10.18 3.96 -7.95
N HIS A 347 9.43 4.17 -9.03
CA HIS A 347 9.26 3.18 -10.09
C HIS A 347 10.51 3.03 -10.97
N ASP A 348 11.22 4.11 -11.25
CA ASP A 348 12.46 4.08 -12.04
C ASP A 348 13.58 3.38 -11.26
N ASP A 349 13.65 3.58 -9.94
CA ASP A 349 14.55 2.82 -9.07
C ASP A 349 14.26 1.31 -9.13
N HIS A 350 12.97 0.93 -9.01
CA HIS A 350 12.53 -0.47 -9.16
C HIS A 350 12.97 -1.08 -10.49
N ILE A 351 12.72 -0.38 -11.60
CA ILE A 351 13.09 -0.86 -12.93
C ILE A 351 14.61 -0.96 -13.09
N GLY A 352 15.36 -0.08 -12.42
CA GLY A 352 16.81 -0.12 -12.32
C GLY A 352 17.37 -1.27 -11.47
N GLY A 353 16.51 -2.05 -10.81
CA GLY A 353 16.90 -3.13 -9.90
C GLY A 353 17.26 -2.64 -8.49
N GLY A 354 16.78 -1.45 -8.11
CA GLY A 354 16.89 -0.89 -6.77
C GLY A 354 15.87 -1.50 -5.79
N TYR A 355 15.66 -0.80 -4.67
CA TYR A 355 14.81 -1.28 -3.57
C TYR A 355 13.41 -0.64 -3.57
N GLY A 356 13.14 0.34 -4.44
CA GLY A 356 11.83 0.98 -4.53
C GLY A 356 10.76 -0.04 -4.91
N ALA A 357 9.84 -0.36 -4.00
CA ALA A 357 8.89 -1.45 -4.18
C ALA A 357 7.44 -0.98 -4.38
N GLY A 358 7.23 0.34 -4.34
CA GLY A 358 5.95 0.96 -4.67
C GLY A 358 5.64 2.22 -3.89
N THR A 359 4.42 2.70 -4.10
CA THR A 359 3.90 3.92 -3.48
C THR A 359 2.44 3.73 -3.09
N VAL A 360 2.03 4.39 -2.00
CA VAL A 360 0.65 4.38 -1.51
C VAL A 360 0.20 5.82 -1.27
N ILE A 361 -0.70 6.31 -2.12
CA ILE A 361 -1.09 7.73 -2.16
C ILE A 361 -2.05 8.06 -1.00
N TRP A 362 -1.77 9.14 -0.27
CA TRP A 362 -2.66 9.71 0.73
C TRP A 362 -3.46 10.91 0.15
N GLN A 363 -4.78 10.87 0.09
CA GLN A 363 -5.62 9.69 0.25
C GLN A 363 -6.74 9.67 -0.79
N LEU A 364 -7.14 8.46 -1.19
CA LEU A 364 -8.29 8.29 -2.06
C LEU A 364 -9.55 8.39 -1.20
N SER A 365 -10.53 9.17 -1.63
CA SER A 365 -11.74 9.45 -0.85
C SER A 365 -12.97 9.37 -1.75
N PRO A 366 -14.12 8.86 -1.25
CA PRO A 366 -15.38 8.93 -1.98
C PRO A 366 -15.80 10.39 -2.17
N SER A 367 -16.39 10.72 -3.31
CA SER A 367 -16.77 12.09 -3.73
C SER A 367 -17.59 12.90 -2.71
N ASN A 368 -18.27 12.21 -1.79
CA ASN A 368 -19.15 12.80 -0.78
C ASN A 368 -18.60 12.76 0.65
N PHE A 369 -17.33 12.37 0.83
CA PHE A 369 -16.64 12.52 2.10
C PHE A 369 -16.11 13.94 2.22
N SER A 370 -16.14 14.50 3.42
CA SER A 370 -15.51 15.79 3.65
C SER A 370 -14.00 15.64 3.58
N ASP A 371 -13.35 16.59 2.92
CA ASP A 371 -11.90 16.71 2.97
C ASP A 371 -11.50 17.24 4.35
N VAL A 372 -10.97 16.36 5.20
CA VAL A 372 -10.65 16.68 6.60
C VAL A 372 -9.22 17.17 6.80
N ASP A 373 -8.33 16.93 5.84
CA ASP A 373 -6.88 17.20 5.94
C ASP A 373 -6.28 17.93 4.73
N SER A 374 -7.10 18.22 3.72
CA SER A 374 -6.77 18.87 2.44
C SER A 374 -5.96 18.01 1.46
N PHE A 375 -5.85 16.70 1.72
CA PHE A 375 -5.15 15.76 0.85
C PHE A 375 -6.09 14.86 0.04
N ALA A 376 -7.41 14.96 0.24
CA ALA A 376 -8.35 14.07 -0.42
C ALA A 376 -8.25 14.17 -1.96
N ILE A 377 -8.22 13.00 -2.59
CA ILE A 377 -8.33 12.81 -4.03
C ILE A 377 -9.67 12.13 -4.29
N TYR A 378 -10.56 12.82 -4.98
CA TYR A 378 -11.84 12.30 -5.45
C TYR A 378 -11.66 11.86 -6.91
N LEU A 379 -11.86 10.58 -7.18
CA LEU A 379 -11.77 10.02 -8.52
C LEU A 379 -13.17 9.62 -8.99
N PRO A 380 -13.55 9.90 -10.24
CA PRO A 380 -12.78 10.57 -11.28
C PRO A 380 -12.84 12.11 -11.27
N GLU A 381 -13.44 12.74 -10.26
CA GLU A 381 -13.74 14.19 -10.24
C GLU A 381 -12.50 15.08 -10.35
N HIS A 382 -11.37 14.68 -9.76
CA HIS A 382 -10.08 15.31 -9.99
C HIS A 382 -9.47 14.78 -11.31
N GLU A 383 -10.02 15.22 -12.45
CA GLU A 383 -9.73 14.66 -13.78
C GLU A 383 -8.24 14.54 -14.14
N SER A 384 -7.44 15.55 -13.78
CA SER A 384 -6.01 15.57 -14.08
C SER A 384 -5.23 14.56 -13.22
N THR A 385 -5.51 14.54 -11.91
CA THR A 385 -4.96 13.53 -10.98
C THR A 385 -5.42 12.12 -11.37
N SER A 386 -6.69 11.94 -11.74
CA SER A 386 -7.27 10.70 -12.26
C SER A 386 -6.47 10.20 -13.48
N SER A 387 -6.22 11.08 -14.44
CA SER A 387 -5.46 10.75 -15.65
C SER A 387 -4.02 10.34 -15.33
N LEU A 388 -3.37 11.05 -14.38
CA LEU A 388 -2.01 10.75 -13.93
C LEU A 388 -1.93 9.37 -13.28
N VAL A 389 -2.74 9.10 -12.25
CA VAL A 389 -2.68 7.85 -11.50
C VAL A 389 -3.09 6.66 -12.36
N LYS A 390 -4.12 6.81 -13.22
CA LYS A 390 -4.50 5.78 -14.18
C LYS A 390 -3.38 5.45 -15.16
N SER A 391 -2.71 6.47 -15.69
CA SER A 391 -1.57 6.28 -16.60
C SER A 391 -0.42 5.56 -15.91
N PHE A 392 -0.18 5.87 -14.64
CA PHE A 392 0.82 5.17 -13.82
C PHE A 392 0.42 3.72 -13.54
N GLY A 393 -0.84 3.45 -13.17
CA GLY A 393 -1.36 2.09 -12.99
C GLY A 393 -1.21 1.22 -14.25
N VAL A 394 -1.46 1.78 -15.44
CA VAL A 394 -1.22 1.07 -16.71
C VAL A 394 0.27 0.74 -16.90
N ARG A 395 1.19 1.66 -16.57
CA ARG A 395 2.65 1.41 -16.62
C ARG A 395 3.05 0.27 -15.70
N VAL A 396 2.58 0.28 -14.45
CA VAL A 396 2.83 -0.77 -13.46
C VAL A 396 2.28 -2.13 -13.94
N ALA A 397 1.04 -2.16 -14.44
CA ALA A 397 0.43 -3.39 -14.95
C ALA A 397 1.19 -3.98 -16.15
N LEU A 398 1.63 -3.13 -17.10
CA LEU A 398 2.44 -3.57 -18.24
C LEU A 398 3.79 -4.13 -17.78
N ARG A 399 4.42 -3.54 -16.75
CA ARG A 399 5.67 -4.04 -16.18
C ARG A 399 5.49 -5.42 -15.57
N MET A 400 4.51 -5.57 -14.68
CA MET A 400 4.18 -6.85 -14.03
C MET A 400 3.81 -7.94 -15.05
N ALA A 401 3.18 -7.57 -16.17
CA ALA A 401 2.90 -8.49 -17.29
C ALA A 401 4.13 -8.80 -18.15
N SER A 402 5.05 -7.86 -18.34
CA SER A 402 6.25 -8.03 -19.18
C SER A 402 7.29 -8.99 -18.58
N ALA A 403 7.28 -9.17 -17.26
CA ALA A 403 8.08 -10.19 -16.56
C ALA A 403 7.76 -11.63 -17.00
N PHE A 404 6.73 -11.84 -17.83
CA PHE A 404 6.33 -13.16 -18.31
C PHE A 404 7.15 -13.72 -19.48
N HIS A 405 7.95 -12.94 -20.22
CA HIS A 405 8.50 -13.44 -21.49
C HIS A 405 9.93 -12.98 -21.79
N ASN A 406 10.91 -13.62 -21.14
CA ASN A 406 12.28 -13.76 -21.68
C ASN A 406 12.40 -14.88 -22.73
N GLY A 407 11.32 -15.20 -23.45
CA GLY A 407 11.28 -16.26 -24.45
C GLY A 407 10.26 -16.01 -25.56
N MET A 408 10.77 -15.65 -26.74
CA MET A 408 10.15 -15.70 -28.07
C MET A 408 8.98 -14.74 -28.42
N ALA A 409 9.25 -13.92 -29.45
CA ALA A 409 8.43 -13.48 -30.60
C ALA A 409 6.96 -13.01 -30.47
N VAL A 410 6.23 -13.33 -29.40
CA VAL A 410 4.83 -12.90 -29.18
C VAL A 410 4.75 -11.43 -28.75
N VAL A 411 5.87 -10.86 -28.29
CA VAL A 411 5.99 -9.47 -27.81
C VAL A 411 5.72 -8.45 -28.92
N GLY A 412 6.07 -8.75 -30.18
CA GLY A 412 5.85 -7.81 -31.29
C GLY A 412 4.37 -7.51 -31.50
N TRP A 413 3.54 -8.55 -31.58
CA TRP A 413 2.12 -8.43 -31.92
C TRP A 413 1.27 -7.87 -30.76
N MET A 414 1.52 -8.30 -29.52
CA MET A 414 0.81 -7.75 -28.35
C MET A 414 1.26 -6.33 -28.02
N ARG A 415 2.55 -6.00 -28.13
CA ARG A 415 2.99 -4.59 -28.06
C ARG A 415 2.26 -3.79 -29.11
N GLN A 416 2.17 -4.28 -30.34
CA GLN A 416 1.58 -3.50 -31.43
C GLN A 416 0.07 -3.28 -31.24
N ILE A 417 -0.69 -4.28 -30.78
CA ILE A 417 -2.12 -4.11 -30.48
C ILE A 417 -2.35 -3.15 -29.31
N VAL A 418 -1.58 -3.27 -28.24
CA VAL A 418 -1.69 -2.38 -27.07
C VAL A 418 -1.22 -0.97 -27.44
N THR A 419 -0.14 -0.86 -28.22
CA THR A 419 0.40 0.39 -28.75
C THR A 419 -0.60 1.08 -29.66
N ASP A 420 -1.23 0.35 -30.58
CA ASP A 420 -2.20 0.88 -31.54
C ASP A 420 -3.51 1.29 -30.84
N LYS A 421 -3.97 0.55 -29.82
CA LYS A 421 -5.14 0.94 -29.01
C LYS A 421 -4.86 2.18 -28.17
N ILE A 422 -3.70 2.27 -27.52
CA ILE A 422 -3.31 3.46 -26.74
C ILE A 422 -3.09 4.65 -27.68
N ARG A 423 -2.49 4.45 -28.85
CA ARG A 423 -2.24 5.50 -29.85
C ARG A 423 -3.53 6.04 -30.46
N ASN A 424 -4.52 5.19 -30.68
CA ASN A 424 -5.85 5.59 -31.12
C ASN A 424 -6.65 6.33 -30.03
N PHE A 425 -6.38 6.06 -28.75
CA PHE A 425 -7.09 6.70 -27.63
C PHE A 425 -6.47 8.04 -27.20
N TYR A 426 -5.14 8.17 -27.21
CA TYR A 426 -4.41 9.33 -26.69
C TYR A 426 -3.76 10.23 -27.76
N GLY A 427 -3.80 9.84 -29.04
CA GLY A 427 -3.23 10.60 -30.15
C GLY A 427 -1.69 10.60 -30.22
N ASN A 428 -1.14 10.97 -31.39
CA ASN A 428 0.28 10.84 -31.72
C ASN A 428 1.24 11.70 -30.87
N ARG A 429 0.77 12.83 -30.30
CA ARG A 429 1.63 13.75 -29.52
C ARG A 429 1.95 13.23 -28.12
N PHE A 430 1.04 12.49 -27.48
CA PHE A 430 1.23 11.93 -26.14
C PHE A 430 2.31 10.83 -26.13
N TRP A 431 2.31 9.99 -27.17
CA TRP A 431 3.24 8.86 -27.34
C TRP A 431 4.72 9.26 -27.44
N ALA A 432 5.02 10.34 -28.14
CA ALA A 432 6.40 10.76 -28.41
C ALA A 432 7.09 11.40 -27.19
N GLN A 433 6.33 11.92 -26.22
CA GLN A 433 6.88 12.64 -25.06
C GLN A 433 6.95 11.81 -23.77
N HIS A 434 6.15 10.74 -23.63
CA HIS A 434 5.95 10.09 -22.32
C HIS A 434 6.19 8.57 -22.29
N ILE A 435 6.50 7.94 -23.44
CA ILE A 435 6.60 6.47 -23.54
C ILE A 435 7.93 5.99 -24.15
N LEU A 436 8.62 6.81 -24.95
CA LEU A 436 9.96 6.47 -25.45
C LEU A 436 11.05 6.92 -24.46
N PRO A 437 12.10 6.10 -24.23
CA PRO A 437 13.27 6.55 -23.47
C PRO A 437 13.91 7.76 -24.18
N ALA A 438 14.34 8.76 -23.41
CA ALA A 438 15.09 9.88 -23.95
C ALA A 438 16.36 9.36 -24.67
N GLY A 439 16.39 9.44 -26.01
CA GLY A 439 17.53 9.03 -26.83
C GLY A 439 17.21 8.40 -28.20
N SER A 440 15.96 8.02 -28.48
CA SER A 440 15.61 7.49 -29.82
C SER A 440 15.28 8.63 -30.80
N ASN A 441 16.25 9.00 -31.64
CA ASN A 441 16.10 9.98 -32.71
C ASN A 441 15.27 9.39 -33.87
N PRO A 442 14.16 10.00 -34.33
CA PRO A 442 13.44 9.52 -35.49
C PRO A 442 14.08 10.06 -36.76
N SER A 443 14.93 9.28 -37.42
CA SER A 443 15.33 9.56 -38.79
C SER A 443 14.12 9.36 -39.72
N VAL A 444 13.62 10.46 -40.27
CA VAL A 444 12.57 10.49 -41.28
C VAL A 444 13.10 9.87 -42.58
N ALA A 445 12.60 8.68 -42.93
CA ALA A 445 12.70 8.16 -44.29
C ALA A 445 11.46 8.62 -45.07
N SER A 446 11.68 9.52 -46.02
CA SER A 446 10.70 10.02 -46.97
C SER A 446 10.25 8.92 -47.95
N PHE A 447 8.95 8.66 -48.04
CA PHE A 447 8.33 8.04 -49.20
C PHE A 447 7.46 9.08 -49.90
N SER A 448 7.89 9.49 -51.09
CA SER A 448 7.15 10.30 -52.04
C SER A 448 6.15 9.43 -52.81
N ASN A 449 4.85 9.72 -52.70
CA ASN A 449 3.84 9.24 -53.64
C ASN A 449 3.53 10.35 -54.63
N GLU A 450 4.04 10.22 -55.85
CA GLU A 450 3.48 10.89 -57.03
C GLU A 450 2.30 10.05 -57.55
N THR A 451 1.12 10.64 -57.63
CA THR A 451 -0.02 10.10 -58.39
C THR A 451 -0.42 11.14 -59.42
N SER A 452 -0.22 10.80 -60.70
CA SER A 452 -0.72 11.52 -61.88
C SER A 452 -2.02 10.88 -62.37
N ASP A 453 -3.12 11.65 -62.38
CA ASP A 453 -4.37 11.32 -63.09
C ASP A 453 -4.31 11.75 -64.56
N PRO A 454 -5.04 11.07 -65.48
CA PRO A 454 -5.45 11.65 -66.75
C PRO A 454 -6.99 11.80 -66.90
N VAL A 455 -7.43 13.06 -66.96
CA VAL A 455 -8.27 13.73 -67.99
C VAL A 455 -9.29 12.92 -68.84
N LEU A 456 -10.58 13.22 -68.56
CA LEU A 456 -11.74 13.59 -69.46
C LEU A 456 -12.38 12.56 -70.44
N PRO A 457 -13.65 12.78 -70.89
CA PRO A 457 -14.49 14.01 -70.89
C PRO A 457 -15.58 14.11 -69.82
#